data_AF-E6PHX2-F1
#
_entry.id   AF-E6PHX2-F1
#
_cell.length_a   1.000
_cell.length_b   1.000
_cell.length_c   1.000
_cell.angle_alpha   90.00
_cell.angle_beta   90.00
_cell.angle_gamma   90.00
#
_symmetry.space_group_name_H-M   'P 1'
#
loop_
_entity.id
_entity.type
_entity.pdbx_description
1 polymer ?
#
loop_
_entity_poly.entity_id
_entity_poly.type
_entity_poly.pdbx_seq_one_letter_code
_entity_poly.pdbx_strand_id
1 'polypeptide(L)'
;MQALGEWRAGQTLRLGSVTAETPVLDTEGGWSHPDRLSKITMRCIGASGVPRVRLHDLRHSYGSWLADAGVSTRVLQESLRHSSLTMTEHYISQVGQAQRDAVATLGAQLRDAGVSAQPGAKGIAPKAEPKCD
;
A
#
# COMPACT_ATOMS: atom_id res chain seq x y z
N MET A 1 -17.89 7.64 -10.82
CA MET A 1 -17.60 7.34 -12.24
C MET A 1 -17.68 8.57 -13.14
N GLN A 2 -18.54 9.56 -12.86
CA GLN A 2 -18.72 10.77 -13.68
C GLN A 2 -17.46 11.66 -13.78
N ALA A 3 -16.78 11.95 -12.67
CA ALA A 3 -15.57 12.77 -12.65
C ALA A 3 -14.41 12.21 -13.51
N LEU A 4 -14.30 10.88 -13.61
CA LEU A 4 -13.31 10.20 -14.45
C LEU A 4 -13.66 10.34 -15.94
N GLY A 5 -14.96 10.36 -16.28
CA GLY A 5 -15.45 10.63 -17.64
C GLY A 5 -15.21 12.08 -18.06
N GLU A 6 -15.52 13.04 -17.19
CA GLU A 6 -15.28 14.48 -17.42
C GLU A 6 -13.78 14.79 -17.55
N TRP A 7 -12.95 14.18 -16.69
CA TRP A 7 -11.50 14.30 -16.81
C TRP A 7 -10.96 13.71 -18.11
N ARG A 8 -11.44 12.54 -18.55
CA ARG A 8 -11.06 11.92 -19.83
C ARG A 8 -11.50 12.76 -21.03
N ALA A 9 -12.73 13.29 -21.02
CA ALA A 9 -13.22 14.17 -22.09
C ALA A 9 -12.36 15.45 -22.19
N GLY A 10 -11.94 16.01 -21.06
CA GLY A 10 -11.01 17.14 -21.01
C GLY A 10 -9.58 16.80 -21.47
N GLN A 11 -9.15 15.54 -21.30
CA GLN A 11 -7.85 15.06 -21.80
C GLN A 11 -7.84 14.92 -23.33
N THR A 12 -8.92 14.40 -23.93
CA THR A 12 -9.05 14.31 -25.40
C THR A 12 -9.00 15.70 -26.05
N LEU A 13 -9.57 16.72 -25.40
CA LEU A 13 -9.51 18.10 -25.88
C LEU A 13 -8.10 18.72 -25.81
N ARG A 14 -7.25 18.25 -24.89
CA ARG A 14 -5.89 18.77 -24.64
C ARG A 14 -4.79 18.05 -25.41
N LEU A 15 -4.91 16.74 -25.62
CA LEU A 15 -3.90 15.89 -26.24
C LEU A 15 -4.18 15.60 -27.73
N GLY A 16 -5.32 16.01 -28.26
CA GLY A 16 -5.71 15.74 -29.64
C GLY A 16 -6.21 14.30 -29.85
N SER A 17 -5.95 13.71 -31.02
CA SER A 17 -6.31 12.31 -31.30
C SER A 17 -5.40 11.36 -30.52
N VAL A 18 -5.83 10.96 -29.33
CA VAL A 18 -5.15 9.93 -28.54
C VAL A 18 -5.27 8.59 -29.27
N THR A 19 -4.15 8.07 -29.75
CA THR A 19 -4.04 6.72 -30.33
C THR A 19 -3.56 5.72 -29.28
N ALA A 20 -3.60 4.43 -29.59
CA ALA A 20 -3.03 3.39 -28.71
C ALA A 20 -1.53 3.58 -28.42
N GLU A 21 -0.81 4.24 -29.33
CA GLU A 21 0.63 4.52 -29.23
C GLU A 21 0.94 5.81 -28.46
N THR A 22 -0.09 6.58 -28.07
CA THR A 22 0.10 7.84 -27.34
C THR A 22 0.39 7.53 -25.86
N PRO A 23 1.52 8.00 -25.30
CA PRO A 23 1.81 7.79 -23.88
C PRO A 23 0.71 8.36 -22.99
N VAL A 24 0.29 7.59 -21.99
CA VAL A 24 -0.75 8.03 -21.01
C VAL A 24 -0.31 9.28 -20.25
N LEU A 25 1.00 9.44 -20.03
CA LEU A 25 1.61 10.62 -19.43
C LEU A 25 2.37 11.40 -20.49
N ASP A 26 1.69 11.78 -21.56
CA ASP A 26 2.24 12.68 -22.56
C ASP A 26 2.06 14.14 -22.13
N THR A 27 3.05 14.98 -22.42
CA THR A 27 2.92 16.43 -22.30
C THR A 27 3.20 17.18 -23.61
N GLU A 28 3.95 16.58 -24.55
CA GLU A 28 4.40 17.24 -25.80
C GLU A 28 4.70 16.22 -26.94
N GLY A 29 3.93 15.13 -27.06
CA GLY A 29 4.12 14.10 -28.09
C GLY A 29 5.21 13.06 -27.77
N GLY A 30 5.55 12.84 -26.49
CA GLY A 30 6.62 11.94 -26.09
C GLY A 30 6.59 11.51 -24.63
N TRP A 31 7.59 10.69 -24.24
CA TRP A 31 7.70 10.19 -22.87
C TRP A 31 8.01 11.33 -21.90
N SER A 32 7.14 11.54 -20.92
CA SER A 32 7.43 12.48 -19.83
C SER A 32 8.59 11.98 -18.97
N HIS A 33 9.55 12.86 -18.70
CA HIS A 33 10.60 12.60 -17.72
C HIS A 33 9.96 12.29 -16.34
N PRO A 34 10.42 11.26 -15.61
CA PRO A 34 9.80 10.82 -14.35
C PRO A 34 9.67 11.94 -13.30
N ASP A 35 10.64 12.85 -13.22
CA ASP A 35 10.59 14.00 -12.30
C ASP A 35 9.40 14.93 -12.54
N ARG A 36 8.87 14.97 -13.77
CA ARG A 36 7.72 15.81 -14.09
C ARG A 36 6.47 15.32 -13.35
N LEU A 37 6.27 14.00 -13.26
CA LEU A 37 5.16 13.42 -12.51
C LEU A 37 5.27 13.77 -11.03
N SER A 38 6.47 13.66 -10.45
CA SER A 38 6.75 14.05 -9.07
C SER A 38 6.43 15.54 -8.83
N LYS A 39 6.84 16.44 -9.73
CA LYS A 39 6.55 17.88 -9.63
C LYS A 39 5.07 18.20 -9.73
N ILE A 40 4.36 17.58 -10.69
CA ILE A 40 2.91 17.73 -10.84
C ILE A 40 2.20 17.26 -9.58
N THR A 41 2.60 16.09 -9.05
CA THR A 41 2.03 15.53 -7.83
C THR A 41 2.24 16.46 -6.64
N MET A 42 3.44 17.02 -6.47
CA MET A 42 3.73 17.98 -5.39
C MET A 42 2.89 19.24 -5.52
N ARG A 43 2.69 19.74 -6.75
CA ARG A 43 1.85 20.92 -7.00
C ARG A 43 0.39 20.65 -6.63
N CYS A 44 -0.14 19.49 -6.99
CA CYS A 44 -1.51 19.09 -6.64
C CYS A 44 -1.68 18.96 -5.12
N ILE A 45 -0.71 18.35 -4.44
CA ILE A 45 -0.71 18.20 -2.97
C ILE A 45 -0.66 19.56 -2.26
N GLY A 46 0.14 20.48 -2.77
CA GLY A 46 0.18 21.86 -2.25
C GLY A 46 -1.17 22.59 -2.39
N ALA A 47 -1.99 22.22 -3.38
CA ALA A 47 -3.31 22.79 -3.59
C ALA A 47 -4.44 22.06 -2.85
N SER A 48 -4.22 20.83 -2.36
CA SER A 48 -5.28 19.99 -1.77
C SER A 48 -5.42 20.12 -0.26
N GLY A 49 -4.55 20.88 0.41
CA GLY A 49 -4.60 21.09 1.87
C GLY A 49 -4.24 19.86 2.71
N VAL A 50 -3.73 18.79 2.07
CA VAL A 50 -3.27 17.59 2.76
C VAL A 50 -1.79 17.73 3.15
N PRO A 51 -1.31 16.97 4.15
CA PRO A 51 0.11 16.93 4.48
C PRO A 51 0.97 16.60 3.26
N ARG A 52 2.23 17.03 3.28
CA ARG A 52 3.16 16.76 2.17
C ARG A 52 3.45 15.26 2.08
N VAL A 53 2.87 14.62 1.07
CA VAL A 53 3.07 13.20 0.74
C VAL A 53 3.85 13.10 -0.57
N ARG A 54 4.77 12.14 -0.72
CA ARG A 54 5.48 11.88 -1.98
C ARG A 54 4.73 10.85 -2.83
N LEU A 55 5.00 10.82 -4.13
CA LEU A 55 4.41 9.82 -5.02
C LEU A 55 4.73 8.38 -4.59
N HIS A 56 5.93 8.14 -4.07
CA HIS A 56 6.33 6.82 -3.56
C HIS A 56 5.56 6.41 -2.30
N ASP A 57 5.12 7.37 -1.48
CA ASP A 57 4.36 7.08 -0.27
C ASP A 57 2.98 6.50 -0.62
N LEU A 58 2.39 6.91 -1.75
CA LEU A 58 1.15 6.30 -2.25
C LEU A 58 1.33 4.81 -2.56
N ARG A 59 2.48 4.44 -3.11
CA ARG A 59 2.83 3.05 -3.36
C ARG A 59 3.05 2.28 -2.06
N HIS A 60 3.64 2.91 -1.05
CA HIS A 60 3.73 2.33 0.28
C HIS A 60 2.34 2.11 0.91
N SER A 61 1.44 3.09 0.84
CA SER A 61 0.07 2.97 1.36
C SER A 61 -0.68 1.82 0.71
N TYR A 62 -0.55 1.64 -0.61
CA TYR A 62 -1.14 0.51 -1.32
C TYR A 62 -0.61 -0.84 -0.79
N GLY A 63 0.71 -0.96 -0.58
CA GLY A 63 1.32 -2.15 0.00
C GLY A 63 0.82 -2.45 1.41
N SER A 64 0.73 -1.43 2.27
CA SER A 64 0.21 -1.56 3.63
C SER A 64 -1.26 -2.00 3.64
N TRP A 65 -2.11 -1.47 2.75
CA TRP A 65 -3.52 -1.87 2.67
C TRP A 65 -3.71 -3.31 2.19
N LEU A 66 -2.92 -3.77 1.22
CA LEU A 66 -2.98 -5.18 0.78
C LEU A 66 -2.53 -6.13 1.90
N ALA A 67 -1.51 -5.74 2.65
CA ALA A 67 -1.04 -6.54 3.77
C ALA A 67 -2.11 -6.63 4.87
N ASP A 68 -2.76 -5.50 5.19
CA ASP A 68 -3.83 -5.43 6.19
C ASP A 68 -5.07 -6.24 5.77
N ALA A 69 -5.37 -6.29 4.47
CA ALA A 69 -6.41 -7.13 3.90
C ALA A 69 -6.09 -8.64 3.94
N GLY A 70 -4.91 -9.05 4.46
CA GLY A 70 -4.52 -10.45 4.60
C GLY A 70 -4.15 -11.13 3.27
N VAL A 71 -3.79 -10.35 2.24
CA VAL A 71 -3.34 -10.89 0.95
C VAL A 71 -2.03 -11.66 1.14
N SER A 72 -1.90 -12.82 0.48
CA SER A 72 -0.69 -13.63 0.58
C SER A 72 0.55 -12.87 0.09
N THR A 73 1.69 -13.14 0.71
CA THR A 73 2.98 -12.49 0.41
C THR A 73 3.32 -12.52 -1.07
N ARG A 74 3.03 -13.64 -1.74
CA ARG A 74 3.32 -13.80 -3.17
C ARG A 74 2.45 -12.90 -4.06
N VAL A 75 1.15 -12.81 -3.77
CA VAL A 75 0.24 -11.92 -4.51
C VAL A 75 0.61 -10.46 -4.28
N LEU A 76 1.04 -10.10 -3.06
CA LEU A 76 1.51 -8.75 -2.73
C LEU A 76 2.81 -8.40 -3.46
N GLN A 77 3.75 -9.36 -3.55
CA GLN A 77 4.99 -9.22 -4.32
C GLN A 77 4.71 -9.01 -5.81
N GLU A 78 3.83 -9.82 -6.40
CA GLU A 78 3.45 -9.73 -7.81
C GLU A 78 2.71 -8.42 -8.12
N SER A 79 1.79 -8.02 -7.24
CA SER A 79 1.01 -6.77 -7.36
C SER A 79 1.90 -5.53 -7.29
N LEU A 80 2.89 -5.53 -6.40
CA LEU A 80 3.86 -4.45 -6.32
C LEU A 80 4.95 -4.58 -7.40
N ARG A 81 5.15 -5.76 -8.02
CA ARG A 81 6.31 -6.04 -8.89
C ARG A 81 7.64 -5.87 -8.15
N HIS A 82 7.72 -6.35 -6.91
CA HIS A 82 9.00 -6.38 -6.19
C HIS A 82 9.87 -7.53 -6.68
N SER A 83 11.12 -7.21 -7.01
CA SER A 83 12.12 -8.21 -7.43
C SER A 83 12.55 -9.12 -6.28
N SER A 84 12.42 -8.67 -5.03
CA SER A 84 12.78 -9.43 -3.83
C SER A 84 11.62 -9.51 -2.84
N LEU A 85 11.49 -10.66 -2.19
CA LEU A 85 10.50 -10.91 -1.14
C LEU A 85 10.77 -10.04 0.10
N THR A 86 12.03 -9.71 0.37
CA THR A 86 12.43 -8.85 1.50
C THR A 86 11.80 -7.45 1.44
N MET A 87 11.55 -6.92 0.23
CA MET A 87 10.85 -5.63 0.07
C MET A 87 9.37 -5.73 0.43
N THR A 88 8.78 -6.92 0.28
CA THR A 88 7.37 -7.22 0.56
C THR A 88 7.17 -7.54 2.05
N GLU A 89 8.13 -8.20 2.68
CA GLU A 89 8.13 -8.53 4.12
C GLU A 89 7.97 -7.29 5.01
N HIS A 90 8.49 -6.14 4.59
CA HIS A 90 8.34 -4.88 5.32
C HIS A 90 6.86 -4.56 5.63
N TYR A 91 5.94 -4.76 4.67
CA TYR A 91 4.51 -4.46 4.86
C TYR A 91 3.82 -5.47 5.78
N ILE A 92 4.19 -6.74 5.68
CA ILE A 92 3.57 -7.83 6.45
C ILE A 92 4.00 -7.77 7.92
N SER A 93 5.27 -7.40 8.16
CA SER A 93 5.80 -7.26 9.51
C SER A 93 5.02 -6.23 10.35
N GLN A 94 4.50 -5.18 9.71
CA GLN A 94 3.70 -4.13 10.34
C GLN A 94 2.32 -4.63 10.77
N VAL A 95 1.66 -5.47 9.95
CA VAL A 95 0.38 -6.10 10.32
C VAL A 95 0.56 -7.03 11.52
N GLY A 96 1.64 -7.83 11.51
CA GLY A 96 1.99 -8.65 12.66
C GLY A 96 2.25 -7.84 13.93
N GLN A 97 2.81 -6.63 13.82
CA GLN A 97 3.02 -5.74 14.95
C GLN A 97 1.69 -5.20 15.51
N ALA A 98 0.79 -4.74 14.64
CA ALA A 98 -0.53 -4.26 15.06
C ALA A 98 -1.34 -5.35 15.80
N GLN A 99 -1.27 -6.60 15.32
CA GLN A 99 -1.89 -7.73 16.02
C GLN A 99 -1.26 -8.00 17.39
N ARG A 100 0.08 -7.96 17.49
CA ARG A 100 0.78 -8.13 18.78
C ARG A 100 0.43 -7.02 19.76
N ASP A 101 0.36 -5.78 19.31
CA ASP A 101 0.01 -4.62 20.13
C ASP A 101 -1.44 -4.69 20.63
N ALA A 102 -2.36 -5.15 19.77
CA ALA A 102 -3.76 -5.39 20.15
C ALA A 102 -3.88 -6.48 21.22
N VAL A 103 -3.18 -7.61 21.05
CA VAL A 103 -3.15 -8.69 22.04
C VAL A 103 -2.50 -8.24 23.35
N ALA A 104 -1.42 -7.45 23.28
CA ALA A 104 -0.76 -6.90 24.47
C ALA A 104 -1.69 -5.97 25.26
N THR A 105 -2.45 -5.12 24.55
CA THR A 105 -3.44 -4.21 25.14
C THR A 105 -4.57 -4.98 25.81
N LEU A 106 -5.14 -5.98 25.12
CA LEU A 106 -6.15 -6.87 25.69
C LEU A 106 -5.62 -7.60 26.93
N GLY A 107 -4.39 -8.11 26.87
CA GLY A 107 -3.73 -8.76 28.00
C GLY A 107 -3.56 -7.82 29.21
N ALA A 108 -3.29 -6.53 28.99
CA ALA A 108 -3.24 -5.53 30.06
C ALA A 108 -4.62 -5.31 30.69
N GLN A 109 -5.65 -5.10 29.86
CA GLN A 109 -7.03 -4.91 30.33
C GLN A 109 -7.55 -6.13 31.12
N LEU A 110 -7.23 -7.35 30.69
CA LEU A 110 -7.60 -8.57 31.41
C LEU A 110 -6.90 -8.68 32.77
N ARG A 111 -5.63 -8.29 32.87
CA ARG A 111 -4.90 -8.25 34.15
C ARG A 111 -5.49 -7.22 35.12
N ASP A 112 -5.81 -6.03 34.62
CA ASP A 112 -6.41 -4.96 35.42
C ASP A 112 -7.82 -5.34 35.91
N ALA A 113 -8.57 -6.10 35.11
CA ALA A 113 -9.86 -6.67 35.48
C ALA A 113 -9.78 -7.87 36.45
N GLY A 114 -8.57 -8.25 36.90
CA GLY A 114 -8.38 -9.37 37.84
C GLY A 114 -8.56 -10.76 37.20
N VAL A 115 -8.63 -10.86 35.87
CA VAL A 115 -8.66 -12.14 35.16
C VAL A 115 -7.25 -12.72 35.14
N SER A 116 -6.92 -13.54 36.14
CA SER A 116 -5.64 -14.26 36.17
C SER A 116 -5.64 -15.37 35.12
N ALA A 117 -4.60 -15.40 34.27
CA ALA A 117 -4.38 -16.51 33.34
C ALA A 117 -4.21 -17.82 34.14
N GLN A 118 -5.03 -18.83 33.81
CA GLN A 118 -4.84 -20.19 34.33
C GLN A 118 -3.50 -20.73 33.78
N PRO A 119 -2.57 -21.19 34.63
CA PRO A 119 -1.32 -21.79 34.18
C PRO A 119 -1.61 -23.16 33.57
N GLY A 120 -1.88 -23.21 32.25
CA GLY A 120 -2.18 -24.49 31.59
C GLY A 120 -2.49 -24.46 30.09
N ALA A 121 -2.80 -23.30 29.49
CA ALA A 121 -3.00 -23.24 28.05
C ALA A 121 -1.65 -23.23 27.33
N LYS A 122 -1.20 -24.40 26.85
CA LYS A 122 -0.11 -24.53 25.87
C LYS A 122 -0.31 -23.47 24.79
N GLY A 123 0.61 -22.51 24.70
CA GLY A 123 0.62 -21.55 23.60
C GLY A 123 0.62 -22.30 22.28
N ILE A 124 -0.31 -21.93 21.39
CA ILE A 124 -0.28 -22.37 20.01
C ILE A 124 0.99 -21.76 19.41
N ALA A 125 2.04 -22.56 19.34
CA ALA A 125 3.24 -22.19 18.62
C ALA A 125 2.84 -21.88 17.16
N PRO A 126 3.40 -20.82 16.54
CA PRO A 126 3.20 -20.61 15.11
C PRO A 126 3.68 -21.87 14.39
N LYS A 127 2.77 -22.52 13.66
CA LYS A 127 3.06 -23.70 12.87
C LYS A 127 4.17 -23.33 11.88
N ALA A 128 5.35 -23.91 12.04
CA ALA A 128 6.46 -23.73 11.14
C ALA A 128 6.00 -24.01 9.70
N GLU A 129 6.20 -23.04 8.81
CA GLU A 129 5.99 -23.20 7.38
C GLU A 129 6.91 -24.31 6.86
N PRO A 130 6.45 -25.21 5.97
CA PRO A 130 7.31 -26.25 5.42
C PRO A 130 8.41 -25.59 4.57
N LYS A 131 9.67 -25.88 4.92
CA LYS A 131 10.83 -25.69 4.05
C LYS A 131 10.52 -26.33 2.70
N CYS A 132 10.48 -25.53 1.64
CA CYS A 132 10.53 -26.04 0.28
C CYS A 132 11.98 -26.44 0.00
N ASP A 133 12.16 -27.70 -0.41
CA ASP A 133 13.41 -28.24 -0.97
C ASP A 133 13.83 -27.51 -2.26
#